data_AF-A0AAN7DPD2-F1
#
_entry.id   AF-A0AAN7DPD2-F1
#
_cell.length_a   1.000
_cell.length_b   1.000
_cell.length_c   1.000
_cell.angle_alpha   90.00
_cell.angle_beta   90.00
_cell.angle_gamma   90.00
#
_symmetry.space_group_name_H-M   'P 1'
#
loop_
_entity.id
_entity.type
_entity.pdbx_description
1 polymer ?
#
loop_
_entity_poly.entity_id
_entity_poly.type
_entity_poly.pdbx_seq_one_letter_code
_entity_poly.pdbx_strand_id
1 'polypeptide(L)'
;MVLKDARFCSLFHNFLELNYCTENLDFWIDHDNLHRKCRRHPGQSIENQKQLLEEAYALWETYLMPGTAYCKLNIDHALRQDMAEEISNMTTLVYTFAPGQSRPMVIISTHSTTQSLSTILNWFDKVNDQICRLMASDSIPKFVRTPEYKKAICRLKLSEDTAAAVHCNKSSIVTTHDLDDFPPPPQRKIKEPLYF
;
A
#
# COMPACT_ATOMS: atom_id res chain seq x y z
N MET A 1 -3.40 10.57 -11.65
CA MET A 1 -2.05 10.11 -11.27
C MET A 1 -1.86 8.69 -11.76
N VAL A 2 -0.66 8.31 -12.20
CA VAL A 2 -0.33 7.13 -13.03
C VAL A 2 -0.84 5.77 -12.49
N LEU A 3 -1.20 5.68 -11.20
CA LEU A 3 -1.67 4.44 -10.54
C LEU A 3 -3.19 4.21 -10.55
N LYS A 4 -3.98 5.09 -11.17
CA LYS A 4 -5.47 4.93 -11.22
C LYS A 4 -5.93 3.79 -12.15
N ASP A 5 -5.12 3.39 -13.13
CA ASP A 5 -5.44 2.30 -14.06
C ASP A 5 -4.66 1.05 -13.68
N ALA A 6 -5.35 -0.09 -13.56
CA ALA A 6 -4.75 -1.38 -13.25
C ALA A 6 -3.62 -1.75 -14.24
N ARG A 7 -3.74 -1.33 -15.51
CA ARG A 7 -2.72 -1.59 -16.54
C ARG A 7 -1.42 -0.83 -16.27
N PHE A 8 -1.52 0.42 -15.83
CA PHE A 8 -0.35 1.21 -15.46
C PHE A 8 0.27 0.76 -14.14
N CYS A 9 -0.56 0.28 -13.21
CA CYS A 9 -0.07 -0.31 -11.96
C CYS A 9 0.80 -1.55 -12.22
N SER A 10 0.37 -2.48 -13.08
CA SER A 10 1.17 -3.66 -13.43
C SER A 10 2.47 -3.30 -14.16
N LEU A 11 2.42 -2.32 -15.07
CA LEU A 11 3.62 -1.84 -15.78
C LEU A 11 4.60 -1.16 -14.82
N PHE A 12 4.09 -0.36 -13.88
CA PHE A 12 4.91 0.32 -12.88
C PHE A 12 5.54 -0.67 -11.90
N HIS A 13 4.80 -1.69 -11.48
CA HIS A 13 5.34 -2.78 -10.66
C HIS A 13 6.51 -3.49 -11.36
N ASN A 14 6.33 -3.90 -12.62
CA ASN A 14 7.41 -4.53 -13.41
C ASN A 14 8.62 -3.60 -13.56
N PHE A 15 8.38 -2.30 -13.75
CA PHE A 15 9.46 -1.31 -13.79
C PHE A 15 10.22 -1.26 -12.46
N LEU A 16 9.53 -1.21 -11.33
CA LEU A 16 10.19 -1.20 -10.02
C LEU A 16 10.97 -2.49 -9.74
N GLU A 17 10.50 -3.63 -10.24
CA GLU A 17 11.17 -4.94 -10.09
C GLU A 17 12.52 -4.93 -10.81
N LEU A 18 12.54 -4.40 -12.04
CA LEU A 18 13.78 -4.22 -12.80
C LEU A 18 14.74 -3.21 -12.18
N ASN A 19 14.25 -2.30 -11.35
CA ASN A 19 15.05 -1.29 -10.66
C ASN A 19 15.33 -1.63 -9.19
N TYR A 20 14.96 -2.84 -8.73
CA TYR A 20 15.16 -3.30 -7.34
C TYR A 20 14.60 -2.33 -6.29
N CYS A 21 13.40 -1.78 -6.55
CA CYS A 21 12.73 -0.80 -5.68
C CYS A 21 11.24 -1.12 -5.47
N THR A 22 10.83 -2.39 -5.64
CA THR A 22 9.42 -2.83 -5.53
C THR A 22 8.86 -2.66 -4.13
N GLU A 23 9.72 -2.77 -3.11
CA GLU A 23 9.35 -2.65 -1.70
C GLU A 23 8.64 -1.33 -1.39
N ASN A 24 8.97 -0.25 -2.09
CA ASN A 24 8.31 1.06 -1.94
C ASN A 24 6.84 1.00 -2.37
N LEU A 25 6.53 0.28 -3.46
CA LEU A 25 5.15 0.11 -3.92
C LEU A 25 4.41 -0.92 -3.07
N ASP A 26 5.06 -2.01 -2.69
CA ASP A 26 4.46 -3.05 -1.84
C ASP A 26 4.06 -2.50 -0.48
N PHE A 27 4.94 -1.74 0.18
CA PHE A 27 4.61 -1.05 1.43
C PHE A 27 3.43 -0.09 1.26
N TRP A 28 3.40 0.72 0.20
CA TRP A 28 2.31 1.65 -0.07
C TRP A 28 0.96 0.93 -0.22
N ILE A 29 0.94 -0.21 -0.92
CA ILE A 29 -0.26 -1.05 -1.08
C ILE A 29 -0.71 -1.62 0.26
N ASP A 30 0.22 -2.19 1.04
CA ASP A 30 -0.09 -2.84 2.30
C ASP A 30 -0.55 -1.83 3.37
N HIS A 31 0.07 -0.64 3.41
CA HIS A 31 -0.34 0.48 4.25
C HIS A 31 -1.77 0.93 3.93
N ASP A 32 -2.12 1.19 2.67
CA ASP A 32 -3.48 1.58 2.33
C ASP A 32 -4.49 0.46 2.62
N ASN A 33 -4.12 -0.80 2.38
CA ASN A 33 -4.97 -1.95 2.72
C ASN A 33 -5.29 -1.98 4.21
N LEU A 34 -4.27 -1.82 5.07
CA LEU A 34 -4.44 -1.75 6.51
C LEU A 34 -5.32 -0.56 6.90
N HIS A 35 -5.07 0.62 6.34
CA HIS A 35 -5.85 1.81 6.65
C HIS A 35 -7.32 1.67 6.20
N ARG A 36 -7.58 1.02 5.05
CA ARG A 36 -8.94 0.68 4.60
C ARG A 36 -9.61 -0.31 5.55
N LYS A 37 -8.91 -1.33 6.05
CA LYS A 37 -9.45 -2.25 7.05
C LYS A 37 -9.83 -1.52 8.34
N CYS A 38 -9.00 -0.58 8.80
CA CYS A 38 -9.30 0.26 9.96
C CYS A 38 -10.56 1.14 9.73
N ARG A 39 -10.72 1.73 8.55
CA ARG A 39 -11.86 2.61 8.22
C ARG A 39 -13.18 1.88 8.01
N ARG A 40 -13.17 0.63 7.52
CA ARG A 40 -14.41 -0.12 7.20
C ARG A 40 -15.29 -0.39 8.42
N HIS A 41 -14.74 -0.31 9.64
CA HIS A 41 -15.49 -0.60 10.86
C HIS A 41 -15.03 0.31 12.02
N PRO A 42 -15.53 1.56 12.10
CA PRO A 42 -15.36 2.37 13.30
C PRO A 42 -16.12 1.72 14.46
N GLY A 43 -15.46 1.51 15.60
CA GLY A 43 -16.07 0.88 16.79
C GLY A 43 -16.02 -0.65 16.85
N GLN A 44 -15.03 -1.28 16.20
CA GLN A 44 -14.81 -2.74 16.24
C GLN A 44 -14.68 -3.32 17.65
N SER A 45 -14.99 -4.61 17.76
CA SER A 45 -14.71 -5.40 18.96
C SER A 45 -13.20 -5.36 19.29
N ILE A 46 -12.89 -5.54 20.56
CA ILE A 46 -11.51 -5.62 21.07
C ILE A 46 -10.72 -6.69 20.30
N GLU A 47 -11.36 -7.80 19.92
CA GLU A 47 -10.71 -8.89 19.19
C GLU A 47 -10.26 -8.46 17.79
N ASN A 48 -11.11 -7.75 17.04
CA ASN A 48 -10.68 -7.29 15.72
C ASN A 48 -9.61 -6.20 15.82
N GLN A 49 -9.63 -5.38 16.87
CA GLN A 49 -8.55 -4.40 17.10
C GLN A 49 -7.21 -5.08 17.37
N LYS A 50 -7.20 -6.22 18.09
CA LYS A 50 -5.99 -7.02 18.30
C LYS A 50 -5.47 -7.59 16.99
N GLN A 51 -6.36 -8.13 16.16
CA GLN A 51 -5.99 -8.63 14.83
C GLN A 51 -5.39 -7.52 13.95
N LEU A 52 -5.97 -6.32 13.96
CA LEU A 52 -5.41 -5.17 13.23
C LEU A 52 -4.05 -4.74 13.78
N LEU A 53 -3.85 -4.80 15.10
CA LEU A 53 -2.56 -4.54 15.72
C LEU A 53 -1.50 -5.57 15.31
N GLU A 54 -1.86 -6.85 15.27
CA GLU A 54 -0.98 -7.93 14.78
C GLU A 54 -0.66 -7.77 13.28
N GLU A 55 -1.63 -7.34 12.47
CA GLU A 55 -1.38 -6.99 11.07
C GLU A 55 -0.42 -5.80 10.95
N ALA A 56 -0.63 -4.74 11.73
CA ALA A 56 0.24 -3.58 11.76
C ALA A 56 1.66 -3.94 12.19
N TYR A 57 1.82 -4.78 13.22
CA TYR A 57 3.13 -5.23 13.67
C TYR A 57 3.85 -6.08 12.62
N ALA A 58 3.12 -6.93 11.88
CA ALA A 58 3.72 -7.70 10.79
C ALA A 58 4.22 -6.81 9.65
N LEU A 59 3.52 -5.71 9.32
CA LEU A 59 4.01 -4.71 8.36
C LEU A 59 5.29 -4.05 8.86
N TRP A 60 5.34 -3.70 10.16
CA TRP A 60 6.54 -3.16 10.80
C TRP A 60 7.73 -4.13 10.67
N GLU A 61 7.54 -5.40 11.03
CA GLU A 61 8.57 -6.44 10.93
C GLU A 61 9.08 -6.63 9.50
N THR A 62 8.17 -6.61 8.52
CA THR A 62 8.46 -6.88 7.12
C THR A 62 9.27 -5.76 6.45
N TYR A 63 8.94 -4.49 6.70
CA TYR A 63 9.47 -3.37 5.91
C TYR A 63 10.42 -2.44 6.67
N LEU A 64 10.33 -2.41 8.00
CA LEU A 64 10.82 -1.29 8.80
C LEU A 64 11.69 -1.68 10.00
N MET A 65 11.49 -2.88 10.54
CA MET A 65 12.25 -3.40 11.67
C MET A 65 13.76 -3.41 11.37
N PRO A 66 14.60 -2.85 12.26
CA PRO A 66 16.05 -2.90 12.11
C PRO A 66 16.56 -4.35 12.07
N GLY A 67 17.45 -4.66 11.12
CA GLY A 67 18.04 -5.99 10.96
C GLY A 67 17.28 -6.91 9.99
N THR A 68 16.04 -6.58 9.60
CA THR A 68 15.38 -7.25 8.49
C THR A 68 16.06 -6.84 7.18
N ALA A 69 16.69 -7.80 6.50
CA ALA A 69 17.37 -7.56 5.22
C ALA A 69 16.40 -7.52 4.03
N TYR A 70 15.21 -8.08 4.19
CA TYR A 70 14.17 -8.12 3.16
C TYR A 70 13.40 -6.79 3.15
N CYS A 71 13.12 -6.25 1.96
CA CYS A 71 12.19 -5.13 1.75
C CYS A 71 12.52 -3.83 2.51
N LYS A 72 13.82 -3.55 2.73
CA LYS A 72 14.29 -2.34 3.41
C LYS A 72 13.90 -1.08 2.62
N LEU A 73 12.95 -0.32 3.16
CA LEU A 73 12.51 0.95 2.59
C LEU A 73 13.62 2.03 2.57
N ASN A 74 13.64 2.85 1.52
CA ASN A 74 14.54 3.99 1.43
C ASN A 74 13.92 5.22 2.13
N ILE A 75 13.96 5.21 3.46
CA ILE A 75 13.50 6.30 4.33
C ILE A 75 14.62 6.83 5.21
N ASP A 76 14.42 8.04 5.73
CA ASP A 76 15.34 8.72 6.64
C ASP A 76 15.71 7.81 7.83
N HIS A 77 17.01 7.74 8.13
CA HIS A 77 17.52 6.95 9.23
C HIS A 77 16.96 7.41 10.58
N ALA A 78 16.84 8.72 10.82
CA ALA A 78 16.29 9.27 12.06
C ALA A 78 14.83 8.82 12.24
N LEU A 79 14.00 8.92 11.19
CA LEU A 79 12.61 8.46 11.24
C LEU A 79 12.51 6.97 11.60
N ARG A 80 13.37 6.14 11.01
CA ARG A 80 13.40 4.70 11.30
C ARG A 80 13.81 4.43 12.75
N GLN A 81 14.80 5.15 13.28
CA GLN A 81 15.25 4.97 14.66
C GLN A 81 14.18 5.39 15.66
N ASP A 82 13.59 6.58 15.49
CA ASP A 82 12.53 7.08 16.38
C ASP A 82 11.33 6.12 16.41
N MET A 83 10.95 5.60 15.24
CA MET A 83 9.88 4.61 15.13
C MET A 83 10.25 3.27 15.79
N ALA A 84 11.49 2.81 15.61
CA ALA A 84 11.96 1.56 16.22
C ALA A 84 11.93 1.65 17.75
N GLU A 85 12.43 2.75 18.31
CA GLU A 85 12.43 2.99 19.76
C GLU A 85 11.01 3.00 20.32
N GLU A 86 10.09 3.75 19.69
CA GLU A 86 8.71 3.84 20.14
C GLU A 86 7.99 2.47 20.09
N ILE A 87 8.11 1.74 18.98
CA ILE A 87 7.44 0.44 18.82
C ILE A 87 8.04 -0.60 19.78
N SER A 88 9.36 -0.63 19.95
CA SER A 88 10.02 -1.55 20.90
C SER A 88 9.64 -1.27 22.35
N ASN A 89 9.45 -0.01 22.74
CA ASN A 89 9.01 0.35 24.09
C ASN A 89 7.51 0.06 24.30
N MET A 90 6.70 0.19 23.23
CA MET A 90 5.26 0.03 23.31
C MET A 90 4.82 -1.44 23.22
N THR A 91 5.55 -2.29 22.51
CA THR A 91 5.10 -3.65 22.16
C THR A 91 6.08 -4.73 22.62
N THR A 92 5.53 -5.84 23.11
CA THR A 92 6.25 -7.06 23.45
C THR A 92 5.66 -8.20 22.64
N LEU A 93 6.51 -8.85 21.84
CA LEU A 93 6.15 -10.00 21.02
C LEU A 93 6.20 -11.28 21.87
N VAL A 94 5.09 -12.02 21.92
CA VAL A 94 5.02 -13.34 22.56
C VAL A 94 4.61 -14.37 21.53
N TYR A 95 5.48 -15.35 21.27
CA TYR A 95 5.13 -16.47 20.39
C TYR A 95 4.20 -17.44 21.10
N THR A 96 3.06 -17.74 20.48
CA THR A 96 2.05 -18.67 21.00
C THR A 96 1.85 -19.81 20.03
N PHE A 97 1.87 -21.04 20.54
CA PHE A 97 1.64 -22.24 19.74
C PHE A 97 0.29 -22.85 20.12
N ALA A 98 -0.80 -22.26 19.62
CA ALA A 98 -2.15 -22.80 19.81
C ALA A 98 -2.68 -23.45 18.53
N PRO A 99 -3.34 -24.62 18.60
CA PRO A 99 -3.95 -25.27 17.44
C PRO A 99 -5.01 -24.36 16.80
N GLY A 100 -4.88 -24.11 15.49
CA GLY A 100 -5.84 -23.29 14.72
C GLY A 100 -5.57 -21.78 14.71
N GLN A 101 -4.49 -21.30 15.35
CA GLN A 101 -4.06 -19.91 15.18
C GLN A 101 -3.47 -19.68 13.78
N SER A 102 -3.92 -18.61 13.11
CA SER A 102 -3.41 -18.19 11.80
C SER A 102 -2.00 -17.60 11.87
N ARG A 103 -1.60 -17.08 13.03
CA ARG A 103 -0.26 -16.57 13.32
C ARG A 103 0.16 -17.00 14.73
N PRO A 104 1.36 -17.57 14.92
CA PRO A 104 1.82 -18.02 16.22
C PRO A 104 2.42 -16.87 17.06
N MET A 105 1.80 -15.69 17.03
CA MET A 105 2.28 -14.52 17.77
C MET A 105 1.11 -13.74 18.38
N VAL A 106 1.33 -13.22 19.58
CA VAL A 106 0.46 -12.27 20.26
C VAL A 106 1.28 -11.02 20.58
N ILE A 107 0.71 -9.85 20.30
CA ILE A 107 1.30 -8.56 20.66
C ILE A 107 0.74 -8.13 22.02
N ILE A 108 1.61 -8.05 23.01
CA ILE A 108 1.30 -7.40 24.29
C ILE A 108 1.72 -5.94 24.16
N SER A 109 0.85 -5.00 24.51
CA SER A 109 1.16 -3.57 24.45
C SER A 109 1.06 -2.93 25.81
N THR A 110 1.92 -1.94 26.07
CA THR A 110 1.89 -1.12 27.30
C THR A 110 0.63 -0.25 27.38
N HIS A 111 0.13 0.16 26.22
CA HIS A 111 -1.09 0.95 26.06
C HIS A 111 -2.28 0.08 25.63
N SER A 112 -3.47 0.69 25.58
CA SER A 112 -4.65 0.01 25.01
C SER A 112 -4.38 -0.39 23.56
N THR A 113 -5.05 -1.46 23.09
CA THR A 113 -4.92 -1.93 21.69
C THR A 113 -5.24 -0.83 20.69
N THR A 114 -6.29 -0.03 20.94
CA THR A 114 -6.67 1.09 20.09
C THR A 114 -5.59 2.17 20.02
N GLN A 115 -5.01 2.52 21.17
CA GLN A 115 -3.94 3.52 21.25
C GLN A 115 -2.68 3.04 20.53
N SER A 116 -2.28 1.79 20.79
CA SER A 116 -1.09 1.19 20.18
C SER A 116 -1.22 1.10 18.66
N LEU A 117 -2.39 0.67 18.17
CA LEU A 117 -2.69 0.64 16.73
C LEU A 117 -2.63 2.05 16.13
N SER A 118 -3.22 3.04 16.80
CA SER A 118 -3.21 4.44 16.32
C SER A 118 -1.78 5.00 16.24
N THR A 119 -0.94 4.70 17.24
CA THR A 119 0.48 5.10 17.24
C THR A 119 1.23 4.50 16.04
N ILE A 120 1.07 3.18 15.78
CA ILE A 120 1.73 2.53 14.64
C ILE A 120 1.23 3.11 13.31
N LEU A 121 -0.07 3.33 13.16
CA LEU A 121 -0.64 3.92 11.93
C LEU A 121 -0.06 5.32 11.65
N ASN A 122 0.04 6.17 12.68
CA ASN A 122 0.63 7.50 12.54
C ASN A 122 2.11 7.46 12.11
N TRP A 123 2.86 6.46 12.56
CA TRP A 123 4.22 6.24 12.07
C TRP A 123 4.22 5.79 10.61
N PHE A 124 3.35 4.86 10.23
CA PHE A 124 3.24 4.44 8.83
C PHE A 124 2.82 5.59 7.92
N ASP A 125 2.00 6.53 8.37
CA ASP A 125 1.65 7.71 7.58
C ASP A 125 2.88 8.57 7.27
N LYS A 126 3.78 8.78 8.25
CA LYS A 126 5.06 9.49 8.03
C LYS A 126 5.98 8.76 7.05
N VAL A 127 6.05 7.43 7.15
CA VAL A 127 6.82 6.59 6.22
C VAL A 127 6.23 6.67 4.82
N ASN A 128 4.91 6.48 4.69
CA ASN A 128 4.17 6.55 3.45
C ASN A 128 4.39 7.89 2.73
N ASP A 129 4.42 8.97 3.48
CA ASP A 129 4.76 10.31 2.98
C ASP A 129 6.14 10.38 2.31
N GLN A 130 7.16 9.80 2.94
CA GLN A 130 8.50 9.74 2.35
C GLN A 130 8.54 8.86 1.10
N ILE A 131 7.87 7.70 1.16
CA ILE A 131 7.79 6.75 0.04
C ILE A 131 7.06 7.36 -1.17
N CYS A 132 5.95 8.06 -0.93
CA CYS A 132 5.22 8.77 -1.98
C CYS A 132 6.09 9.84 -2.62
N ARG A 133 6.79 10.65 -1.81
CA ARG A 133 7.71 11.68 -2.33
C ARG A 133 8.85 11.06 -3.12
N LEU A 134 9.49 10.00 -2.61
CA LEU A 134 10.57 9.29 -3.28
C LEU A 134 10.13 8.76 -4.65
N MET A 135 9.03 8.01 -4.70
CA MET A 135 8.50 7.47 -5.96
C MET A 135 8.11 8.60 -6.92
N ALA A 136 7.49 9.69 -6.44
CA ALA A 136 7.12 10.84 -7.26
C ALA A 136 8.34 11.59 -7.84
N SER A 137 9.44 11.69 -7.09
CA SER A 137 10.64 12.40 -7.53
C SER A 137 11.59 11.55 -8.38
N ASP A 138 11.63 10.23 -8.17
CA ASP A 138 12.63 9.37 -8.79
C ASP A 138 12.01 8.31 -9.72
N SER A 139 11.22 7.39 -9.17
CA SER A 139 10.73 6.23 -9.92
C SER A 139 9.70 6.59 -10.99
N ILE A 140 8.77 7.49 -10.68
CA ILE A 140 7.68 7.90 -11.60
C ILE A 140 8.24 8.67 -12.82
N PRO A 141 9.11 9.69 -12.67
CA PRO A 141 9.68 10.40 -13.82
C PRO A 141 10.49 9.48 -14.74
N LYS A 142 11.17 8.47 -14.19
CA LYS A 142 11.88 7.44 -14.98
C LYS A 142 10.89 6.53 -15.70
N PHE A 143 9.87 6.04 -14.99
CA PHE A 143 8.84 5.17 -15.53
C PHE A 143 8.12 5.80 -16.74
N VAL A 144 7.70 7.07 -16.64
CA VAL A 144 6.96 7.73 -17.73
C VAL A 144 7.80 7.96 -19.00
N ARG A 145 9.13 7.84 -18.90
CA ARG A 145 10.05 7.95 -20.04
C ARG A 145 10.27 6.62 -20.76
N THR A 146 9.90 5.49 -20.13
CA THR A 146 10.09 4.15 -20.68
C THR A 146 9.29 3.93 -21.97
N PRO A 147 9.82 3.15 -22.94
CA PRO A 147 9.09 2.82 -24.15
C PRO A 147 7.81 2.04 -23.87
N GLU A 148 7.80 1.19 -22.84
CA GLU A 148 6.63 0.42 -22.40
C GLU A 148 5.48 1.33 -21.98
N TYR A 149 5.77 2.35 -21.15
CA TYR A 149 4.79 3.33 -20.74
C TYR A 149 4.25 4.14 -21.93
N LYS A 150 5.14 4.63 -22.80
CA LYS A 150 4.75 5.38 -24.02
C LYS A 150 3.84 4.54 -24.91
N LYS A 151 4.18 3.26 -25.11
CA LYS A 151 3.38 2.31 -25.91
C LYS A 151 2.02 2.06 -25.29
N ALA A 152 1.94 1.92 -23.96
CA ALA A 152 0.68 1.76 -23.25
C ALA A 152 -0.23 2.99 -23.38
N ILE A 153 0.32 4.20 -23.23
CA ILE A 153 -0.42 5.47 -23.44
C ILE A 153 -0.91 5.60 -24.88
N CYS A 154 -0.08 5.29 -25.89
CA CYS A 154 -0.52 5.34 -27.29
C CYS A 154 -1.68 4.38 -27.57
N ARG A 155 -1.64 3.15 -27.03
CA ARG A 155 -2.74 2.18 -27.16
C ARG A 155 -4.02 2.67 -26.51
N LEU A 156 -3.90 3.33 -25.36
CA LEU A 156 -5.03 3.92 -24.64
C LEU A 156 -5.71 5.02 -25.44
N LYS A 157 -4.94 5.97 -25.99
CA LYS A 157 -5.45 7.03 -26.86
C LYS A 157 -6.15 6.46 -28.10
N LEU A 158 -5.55 5.44 -28.74
CA LEU A 158 -6.18 4.76 -29.87
C LEU A 158 -7.52 4.10 -29.51
N SER A 159 -7.61 3.49 -28.31
CA SER A 159 -8.86 2.88 -27.84
C SER A 159 -9.94 3.90 -27.50
N GLU A 160 -9.56 5.10 -27.05
CA GLU A 160 -10.49 6.20 -26.79
C GLU A 160 -10.97 6.85 -28.09
N ASP A 161 -10.08 7.06 -29.07
CA ASP A 161 -10.44 7.62 -30.38
C ASP A 161 -11.35 6.67 -31.18
N THR A 162 -11.13 5.35 -31.06
CA THR A 162 -12.02 4.34 -31.68
C THR A 162 -13.35 4.23 -30.95
N ALA A 163 -13.39 4.34 -29.62
CA ALA A 163 -14.64 4.39 -28.86
C ALA A 163 -15.43 5.68 -29.12
N ALA A 164 -14.75 6.83 -29.23
CA ALA A 164 -15.35 8.12 -29.55
C ALA A 164 -15.87 8.15 -31.00
N ALA A 165 -15.17 7.53 -31.96
CA ALA A 165 -15.66 7.34 -33.32
C ALA A 165 -16.92 6.45 -33.38
N VAL A 166 -17.04 5.47 -32.47
CA VAL A 166 -18.26 4.64 -32.33
C VAL A 166 -19.38 5.41 -31.61
N HIS A 167 -19.06 6.36 -30.72
CA HIS A 167 -20.04 7.16 -29.98
C HIS A 167 -20.52 8.43 -30.72
N CYS A 168 -19.81 8.92 -31.75
CA CYS A 168 -20.25 10.02 -32.61
C CYS A 168 -21.40 9.65 -33.59
N ASN A 169 -22.24 8.68 -33.20
CA ASN A 169 -23.50 8.35 -33.87
C ASN A 169 -24.74 8.55 -32.99
N LYS A 170 -24.62 9.10 -31.76
CA LYS A 170 -25.79 9.58 -31.00
C LYS A 170 -25.51 10.92 -30.32
N SER A 171 -26.41 11.85 -30.59
CA SER A 171 -26.36 13.26 -30.20
C SER A 171 -26.50 13.49 -28.68
N SER A 172 -25.88 14.58 -28.24
CA SER A 172 -26.40 15.60 -27.31
C SER A 172 -26.25 15.48 -25.78
N ILE A 173 -25.74 16.62 -25.26
CA ILE A 173 -25.95 17.29 -23.97
C ILE A 173 -24.86 17.12 -22.89
N VAL A 174 -24.20 18.26 -22.65
CA VAL A 174 -23.31 18.61 -21.54
C VAL A 174 -24.13 18.81 -20.27
N THR A 175 -23.64 18.31 -19.12
CA THR A 175 -23.79 19.05 -17.86
C THR A 175 -22.56 18.86 -16.98
N THR A 176 -22.13 19.98 -16.41
CA THR A 176 -20.98 20.19 -15.51
C THR A 176 -21.37 19.88 -14.07
N HIS A 177 -20.66 18.99 -13.37
CA HIS A 177 -20.38 19.09 -11.92
C HIS A 177 -19.40 17.98 -11.48
N ASP A 178 -18.71 18.22 -10.37
CA ASP A 178 -17.93 17.28 -9.52
C ASP A 178 -16.42 17.16 -9.79
N LEU A 179 -15.71 18.18 -9.30
CA LEU A 179 -14.38 18.07 -8.72
C LEU A 179 -14.44 17.36 -7.35
N ASP A 180 -13.35 16.67 -7.02
CA ASP A 180 -13.00 16.09 -5.71
C ASP A 180 -13.65 14.76 -5.31
N ASP A 181 -13.08 13.65 -5.81
CA ASP A 181 -12.96 12.43 -4.99
C ASP A 181 -11.72 11.59 -5.36
N PHE A 182 -10.94 11.19 -4.35
CA PHE A 182 -9.69 10.45 -4.49
C PHE A 182 -10.00 8.95 -4.55
N PRO A 183 -9.72 8.23 -5.66
CA PRO A 183 -10.16 6.85 -5.76
C PRO A 183 -9.26 5.91 -4.94
N PRO A 184 -9.84 4.87 -4.31
CA PRO A 184 -9.10 3.89 -3.53
C PRO A 184 -8.23 2.99 -4.44
N PRO A 185 -7.10 2.46 -3.93
CA PRO A 185 -6.16 1.72 -4.76
C PRO A 185 -6.65 0.32 -5.15
N PRO A 186 -6.09 -0.22 -6.25
CA PRO A 186 -6.49 -1.50 -6.82
C PRO A 186 -6.27 -2.66 -5.85
N GLN A 187 -7.22 -3.60 -5.83
CA GLN A 187 -7.15 -4.80 -5.00
C GLN A 187 -6.35 -5.91 -5.70
N ARG A 188 -5.43 -6.54 -4.97
CA ARG A 188 -4.69 -7.74 -5.43
C ARG A 188 -5.69 -8.88 -5.71
N LYS A 189 -5.60 -9.49 -6.90
CA LYS A 189 -6.23 -10.78 -7.15
C LYS A 189 -5.38 -11.87 -6.49
N ILE A 190 -5.95 -12.55 -5.51
CA ILE A 190 -5.35 -13.72 -4.88
C ILE A 190 -5.26 -14.81 -5.96
N LYS A 191 -4.04 -15.24 -6.31
CA LYS A 191 -3.84 -16.46 -7.08
C LYS A 191 -4.03 -17.63 -6.11
N GLU A 192 -4.98 -18.51 -6.44
CA GLU A 192 -5.13 -19.80 -5.75
C GLU A 192 -3.83 -20.60 -5.89
N PRO A 193 -3.39 -21.31 -4.84
CA PRO A 193 -2.25 -22.21 -4.95
C PRO A 193 -2.63 -23.42 -5.81
N LEU A 194 -1.88 -23.63 -6.90
CA LEU A 194 -1.87 -24.92 -7.59
C LEU A 194 -1.21 -25.94 -6.66
N TYR A 195 -2.01 -26.87 -6.15
CA TYR A 195 -1.53 -28.08 -5.51
C TYR A 195 -0.92 -28.99 -6.58
N PHE A 196 0.35 -29.36 -6.39
CA PHE A 196 0.96 -30.55 -6.99
C PHE A 196 1.20 -31.56 -5.87
#